data_AF-A0A1F5ZMX9-F1
#
_entry.id   AF-A0A1F5ZMX9-F1
#
_cell.length_a   1.000
_cell.length_b   1.000
_cell.length_c   1.000
_cell.angle_alpha   90.00
_cell.angle_beta   90.00
_cell.angle_gamma   90.00
#
_symmetry.space_group_name_H-M   'P 1'
#
loop_
_entity.id
_entity.type
_entity.pdbx_description
1 polymer ?
#
loop_
_entity_poly.entity_id
_entity_poly.type
_entity_poly.pdbx_seq_one_letter_code
_entity_poly.pdbx_strand_id
1 'polypeptide(L)'
;MANDTSNLTLKQRKWLKAYIECGNATEAAMRAYDCKTRRSANAIGAKNLSKINLGNALEDEGLTLLLIAKTLIDGCKATKMYGNGIARPDWRVRHPYLVTALRIRGLYPPTKNKKNNADEAPRILITG
;
A
#
# COMPACT_ATOMS: atom_id res chain seq x y z
N MET A 1 -7.51 -8.51 20.30
CA MET A 1 -6.58 -7.46 19.83
C MET A 1 -7.31 -6.14 19.94
N ALA A 2 -6.71 -5.12 20.55
CA ALA A 2 -7.42 -3.88 20.85
C ALA A 2 -7.71 -3.11 19.53
N ASN A 3 -8.97 -2.79 19.27
CA ASN A 3 -9.37 -1.92 18.17
C ASN A 3 -8.78 -0.52 18.40
N ASP A 4 -7.66 -0.19 17.75
CA ASP A 4 -7.04 1.15 17.84
C ASP A 4 -7.97 2.27 17.35
N THR A 5 -9.00 1.93 16.56
CA THR A 5 -10.05 2.83 16.12
C THR A 5 -10.96 3.34 17.24
N SER A 6 -10.94 2.68 18.41
CA SER A 6 -11.66 3.11 19.62
C SER A 6 -11.07 4.38 20.26
N ASN A 7 -9.77 4.63 20.08
CA ASN A 7 -9.08 5.80 20.62
C ASN A 7 -9.09 7.00 19.65
N LEU A 8 -9.73 6.85 18.48
CA LEU A 8 -9.88 7.94 17.51
C LEU A 8 -11.04 8.86 17.87
N THR A 9 -10.79 10.17 17.75
CA THR A 9 -11.88 11.16 17.87
C THR A 9 -12.89 11.02 16.72
N LEU A 10 -14.12 11.48 16.94
CA LEU A 10 -15.21 11.46 15.94
C LEU A 10 -14.80 12.08 14.59
N LYS A 11 -14.05 13.18 14.61
CA LYS A 11 -13.56 13.84 13.39
C LYS A 11 -12.49 13.00 12.68
N GLN A 12 -11.59 12.37 13.42
CA GLN A 12 -10.56 11.48 12.86
C GLN A 12 -11.17 10.21 12.25
N ARG A 13 -12.22 9.66 12.86
CA ARG A 13 -12.94 8.50 12.29
C ARG A 13 -13.64 8.86 10.98
N LYS A 14 -14.32 10.01 10.93
CA LYS A 14 -14.91 10.54 9.68
C LYS A 14 -13.85 10.76 8.61
N TRP A 15 -12.69 11.29 9.01
CA TRP A 15 -11.56 11.50 8.11
C TRP A 15 -11.02 10.19 7.56
N LEU A 16 -10.81 9.19 8.42
CA LEU A 16 -10.29 7.89 8.04
C LEU A 16 -11.21 7.21 7.02
N LYS A 17 -12.52 7.22 7.28
CA LYS A 17 -13.50 6.68 6.32
C LYS A 17 -13.41 7.38 4.96
N ALA A 18 -13.41 8.71 4.95
CA ALA A 18 -13.27 9.48 3.72
C ALA A 18 -11.93 9.21 3.00
N TYR A 19 -10.85 8.98 3.75
CA TYR A 19 -9.53 8.69 3.20
C TYR A 19 -9.46 7.31 2.55
N ILE A 20 -10.09 6.30 3.15
CA ILE A 20 -10.17 4.95 2.58
C ILE A 20 -10.98 4.96 1.27
N GLU A 21 -12.02 5.79 1.19
CA GLU A 21 -12.82 5.94 -0.02
C GLU A 21 -12.10 6.67 -1.17
N CYS A 22 -11.39 7.78 -0.88
CA CYS A 22 -10.83 8.64 -1.93
C CYS A 22 -9.31 8.49 -2.18
N GLY A 23 -8.58 7.87 -1.25
CA GLY A 23 -7.11 7.76 -1.29
C GLY A 23 -6.35 9.09 -1.14
N ASN A 24 -7.05 10.22 -0.91
CA ASN A 24 -6.46 11.55 -0.86
C ASN A 24 -6.64 12.21 0.52
N ALA A 25 -5.55 12.37 1.25
CA ALA A 25 -5.55 12.89 2.63
C ALA A 25 -6.10 14.32 2.74
N THR A 26 -5.83 15.17 1.74
CA THR A 26 -6.30 16.56 1.72
C THR A 26 -7.81 16.61 1.44
N GLU A 27 -8.29 15.78 0.52
CA GLU A 27 -9.71 15.72 0.19
C GLU A 27 -10.53 15.12 1.33
N ALA A 28 -10.01 14.07 1.97
CA ALA A 28 -10.61 13.51 3.18
C ALA A 28 -10.71 14.55 4.31
N ALA A 29 -9.70 15.43 4.45
CA ALA A 29 -9.71 16.52 5.44
C ALA A 29 -10.79 17.57 5.14
N MET A 30 -11.00 17.92 3.87
CA MET A 30 -12.09 18.82 3.47
C MET A 30 -13.48 18.25 3.77
N ARG A 31 -13.65 16.92 3.67
CA ARG A 31 -14.93 16.24 3.95
C ARG A 31 -15.21 16.07 5.44
N ALA A 32 -14.17 15.79 6.23
CA ALA A 32 -14.31 15.46 7.65
C ALA A 32 -14.19 16.65 8.61
N TYR A 33 -13.53 17.72 8.19
CA TYR A 33 -13.29 18.92 8.98
C TYR A 33 -13.84 20.15 8.24
N ASP A 34 -14.26 21.16 9.00
CA ASP A 34 -14.70 22.46 8.47
C ASP A 34 -13.48 23.30 8.03
N CYS A 35 -12.83 22.87 6.96
CA CYS A 35 -11.64 23.51 6.43
C CYS A 35 -12.04 24.67 5.50
N LYS A 36 -11.70 25.90 5.89
CA LYS A 36 -11.93 27.09 5.06
C LYS A 36 -11.04 27.15 3.82
N THR A 37 -9.87 26.52 3.86
CA THR A 37 -8.89 26.53 2.75
C THR A 37 -8.25 25.16 2.53
N ARG A 38 -7.91 24.89 1.27
CA ARG A 38 -7.20 23.65 0.87
C ARG A 38 -5.86 23.49 1.58
N ARG A 39 -5.17 24.61 1.88
CA ARG A 39 -3.89 24.61 2.62
C ARG A 39 -4.06 24.10 4.05
N SER A 40 -5.13 24.52 4.74
CA SER A 40 -5.46 24.01 6.07
C SER A 40 -5.78 22.51 6.03
N ALA A 41 -6.57 22.09 5.05
CA ALA A 41 -6.91 20.67 4.86
C ALA A 41 -5.67 19.81 4.59
N ASN A 42 -4.70 20.31 3.81
CA ASN A 42 -3.44 19.61 3.58
C ASN A 42 -2.66 19.39 4.88
N ALA A 43 -2.49 20.46 5.69
CA ALA A 43 -1.81 20.35 6.98
C ALA A 43 -2.50 19.37 7.94
N ILE A 44 -3.84 19.36 7.98
CA ILE A 44 -4.62 18.42 8.78
C ILE A 44 -4.47 16.99 8.26
N GLY A 45 -4.55 16.79 6.94
CA GLY A 45 -4.37 15.49 6.31
C GLY A 45 -3.00 14.89 6.61
N ALA A 46 -1.93 15.67 6.44
CA ALA A 46 -0.57 15.24 6.78
C ALA A 46 -0.41 14.88 8.26
N LYS A 47 -1.03 15.65 9.16
CA LYS A 47 -1.00 15.38 10.60
C LYS A 47 -1.81 14.12 10.98
N ASN A 48 -2.90 13.83 10.29
CA ASN A 48 -3.67 12.62 10.53
C ASN A 48 -2.92 11.38 10.03
N LEU A 49 -2.24 11.47 8.88
CA LEU A 49 -1.38 10.39 8.36
C LEU A 49 -0.26 9.99 9.32
N SER A 50 0.33 10.96 10.04
CA SER A 50 1.39 10.66 11.01
C SER A 50 0.89 10.15 12.36
N LYS A 51 -0.39 10.38 12.69
CA LYS A 51 -0.99 10.00 13.99
C LYS A 51 -1.76 8.70 13.95
N ILE A 52 -2.42 8.41 12.83
CA ILE A 52 -3.31 7.27 12.71
C ILE A 52 -2.51 6.09 12.16
N ASN A 53 -2.55 4.96 12.86
CA ASN A 53 -1.99 3.72 12.33
C ASN A 53 -2.93 3.18 11.24
N LEU A 54 -2.63 3.50 9.99
CA LEU A 54 -3.41 3.06 8.83
C LEU A 54 -3.39 1.54 8.65
N GLY A 55 -2.31 0.85 9.07
CA GLY A 55 -2.22 -0.61 8.96
C GLY A 55 -3.36 -1.28 9.72
N ASN A 56 -3.50 -0.94 11.00
CA ASN A 56 -4.54 -1.50 11.85
C ASN A 56 -5.94 -1.08 11.38
N ALA A 57 -6.10 0.17 10.94
CA ALA A 57 -7.36 0.66 10.39
C ALA A 57 -7.79 -0.09 9.11
N LEU A 58 -6.85 -0.47 8.26
CA LEU A 58 -7.13 -1.24 7.04
C LEU A 58 -7.43 -2.70 7.36
N GLU A 59 -6.78 -3.28 8.39
CA GLU A 59 -7.12 -4.62 8.87
C GLU A 59 -8.56 -4.69 9.42
N ASP A 60 -9.01 -3.65 10.14
CA ASP A 60 -10.40 -3.53 10.63
C ASP A 60 -11.42 -3.50 9.48
N GLU A 61 -11.07 -2.89 8.35
CA GLU A 61 -11.89 -2.83 7.12
C GLU A 61 -11.76 -4.11 6.27
N GLY A 62 -11.00 -5.12 6.75
CA GLY A 62 -10.89 -6.43 6.12
C GLY A 62 -9.68 -6.60 5.20
N LEU A 63 -8.82 -5.59 5.04
CA LEU A 63 -7.55 -5.69 4.33
C LEU A 63 -6.47 -6.36 5.19
N THR A 64 -6.81 -7.56 5.68
CA THR A 64 -5.93 -8.38 6.52
C THR A 64 -4.67 -8.79 5.77
N LEU A 65 -3.58 -9.00 6.51
CA LEU A 65 -2.34 -9.52 5.95
C LEU A 65 -2.53 -10.82 5.14
N LEU A 66 -3.47 -11.68 5.57
CA LEU A 66 -3.83 -12.91 4.85
C LEU A 66 -4.44 -12.62 3.48
N LEU A 67 -5.30 -11.61 3.37
CA LEU A 67 -5.88 -11.19 2.09
C LEU A 67 -4.81 -10.60 1.16
N ILE A 68 -3.92 -9.78 1.70
CA ILE A 68 -2.78 -9.22 0.95
C ILE A 68 -1.87 -10.36 0.44
N ALA A 69 -1.58 -11.36 1.26
CA ALA A 69 -0.77 -12.51 0.85
C ALA A 69 -1.47 -13.35 -0.24
N LYS A 70 -2.78 -13.58 -0.12
CA LYS A 70 -3.57 -14.29 -1.14
C LYS A 70 -3.56 -13.54 -2.47
N THR A 71 -3.87 -12.25 -2.46
CA THR A 71 -3.88 -11.42 -3.68
C THR A 71 -2.50 -11.35 -4.33
N LEU A 72 -1.42 -11.35 -3.55
CA LEU A 72 -0.04 -11.44 -4.05
C LEU A 72 0.24 -12.78 -4.76
N ILE A 73 -0.25 -13.89 -4.20
CA ILE A 73 -0.14 -15.23 -4.81
C ILE A 73 -0.96 -15.30 -6.10
N ASP A 74 -2.18 -14.76 -6.10
CA ASP A 74 -3.06 -14.74 -7.27
C ASP A 74 -2.46 -13.87 -8.39
N GLY A 75 -1.88 -12.72 -8.04
CA GLY A 75 -1.14 -11.85 -8.95
C GLY A 75 0.05 -12.55 -9.59
N CYS A 76 0.78 -13.39 -8.84
CA CYS A 76 1.86 -14.23 -9.39
C CYS A 76 1.34 -15.31 -10.37
N LYS A 77 0.06 -15.67 -10.28
CA LYS A 77 -0.60 -16.65 -11.16
C LYS A 77 -1.45 -16.02 -12.27
N ALA A 78 -1.50 -14.69 -12.37
CA ALA A 78 -2.36 -13.96 -13.30
C ALA A 78 -2.26 -14.46 -14.76
N THR A 79 -3.40 -14.64 -15.42
CA THR A 79 -3.49 -15.07 -16.82
C THR A 79 -4.25 -14.03 -17.64
N LYS A 80 -3.85 -13.86 -18.90
CA LYS A 80 -4.51 -13.00 -19.87
C LYS A 80 -5.19 -13.86 -20.94
N MET A 81 -6.43 -13.50 -21.26
CA MET A 81 -7.17 -14.08 -22.37
C MET A 81 -6.76 -13.38 -23.68
N TYR A 82 -6.52 -14.18 -24.71
CA TYR A 82 -6.25 -13.69 -26.06
C TYR A 82 -7.50 -13.88 -26.92
N GLY A 83 -7.63 -13.12 -28.02
CA GLY A 83 -8.82 -13.15 -28.88
C GLY A 83 -9.16 -14.52 -29.49
N ASN A 84 -8.24 -15.47 -29.42
CA ASN A 84 -8.42 -16.87 -29.83
C ASN A 84 -8.96 -17.77 -28.68
N GLY A 85 -9.37 -17.20 -27.55
CA GLY A 85 -9.90 -17.95 -26.40
C GLY A 85 -8.85 -18.69 -25.57
N ILE A 86 -7.56 -18.60 -25.92
CA ILE A 86 -6.49 -19.27 -25.18
C ILE A 86 -6.03 -18.37 -24.03
N ALA A 87 -6.04 -18.91 -22.81
CA ALA A 87 -5.43 -18.26 -21.65
C ALA A 87 -3.92 -18.48 -21.66
N ARG A 88 -3.14 -17.39 -21.56
CA ARG A 88 -1.68 -17.49 -21.34
C ARG A 88 -1.28 -16.70 -20.09
N PRO A 89 -0.15 -17.05 -19.44
CA PRO A 89 0.44 -16.25 -18.37
C PRO A 89 0.58 -14.77 -18.76
N ASP A 90 0.07 -13.86 -17.93
CA ASP A 90 0.30 -12.42 -18.10
C ASP A 90 1.61 -12.02 -17.41
N TRP A 91 2.72 -12.10 -18.13
CA TRP A 91 4.03 -11.74 -17.59
C TRP A 91 4.13 -10.27 -17.15
N ARG A 92 3.35 -9.37 -17.77
CA ARG A 92 3.35 -7.95 -17.42
C ARG A 92 2.78 -7.72 -16.02
N VAL A 93 1.77 -8.51 -15.66
CA VAL A 93 1.14 -8.45 -14.32
C VAL A 93 1.94 -9.29 -13.32
N ARG A 94 2.37 -10.49 -13.69
CA ARG A 94 3.10 -11.40 -12.78
C ARG A 94 4.42 -10.82 -12.27
N HIS A 95 5.17 -10.12 -13.13
CA HIS A 95 6.49 -9.60 -12.77
C HIS A 95 6.45 -8.60 -11.59
N PRO A 96 5.62 -7.54 -11.59
CA PRO A 96 5.47 -6.63 -10.44
C PRO A 96 5.10 -7.34 -9.12
N TYR A 97 4.17 -8.31 -9.15
CA TYR A 97 3.82 -9.08 -7.95
C TYR A 97 4.99 -9.94 -7.46
N LEU A 98 5.71 -10.60 -8.37
CA LEU A 98 6.91 -11.37 -8.03
C LEU A 98 8.00 -10.48 -7.43
N VAL A 99 8.26 -9.30 -8.01
CA VAL A 99 9.23 -8.35 -7.47
C VAL A 99 8.85 -7.93 -6.04
N THR A 100 7.56 -7.68 -5.80
CA THR A 100 7.06 -7.33 -4.47
C THR A 100 7.29 -8.47 -3.47
N ALA A 101 6.99 -9.71 -3.86
CA ALA A 101 7.25 -10.89 -3.03
C ALA A 101 8.75 -11.08 -2.71
N LEU A 102 9.62 -10.89 -3.71
CA LEU A 102 11.07 -10.99 -3.53
C LEU A 102 11.62 -9.88 -2.62
N ARG A 103 11.06 -8.67 -2.69
CA ARG A 103 11.41 -7.56 -1.78
C ARG A 103 11.03 -7.87 -0.34
N ILE A 104 9.82 -8.39 -0.11
CA ILE A 104 9.35 -8.79 1.23
C ILE A 104 10.27 -9.87 1.80
N ARG A 105 10.75 -10.80 0.96
CA ARG A 105 11.66 -11.88 1.36
C ARG A 105 13.13 -11.42 1.51
N GLY A 106 13.47 -10.19 1.11
CA GLY A 106 14.85 -9.68 1.14
C GLY A 106 15.77 -10.27 0.06
N LEU A 107 15.23 -10.96 -0.94
CA LEU A 107 16.01 -11.55 -2.05
C LEU A 107 16.17 -10.60 -3.25
N TYR A 108 15.44 -9.48 -3.25
CA TYR A 108 15.52 -8.48 -4.31
C TYR A 108 16.51 -7.38 -3.91
N PRO A 109 17.47 -7.02 -4.79
CA PRO A 109 18.46 -6.00 -4.45
C PRO A 109 17.77 -4.65 -4.17
N PRO A 110 18.19 -3.92 -3.12
CA PRO A 110 17.65 -2.61 -2.85
C PRO A 110 17.97 -1.69 -4.03
N THR A 111 16.96 -0.97 -4.51
CA THR A 111 17.16 0.04 -5.54
C THR A 111 18.01 1.17 -4.96
N LYS A 112 19.19 1.41 -5.53
CA LYS A 112 20.08 2.52 -5.13
C LYS A 112 19.31 3.84 -5.19
N ASN A 113 19.02 4.43 -4.04
CA ASN A 113 18.62 5.83 -3.98
C ASN A 113 19.86 6.67 -4.26
N LYS A 114 19.90 7.39 -5.40
CA LYS A 114 21.03 8.26 -5.80
C LYS A 114 21.41 9.36 -4.78
N LYS A 115 20.75 9.44 -3.63
CA LYS A 115 21.01 10.44 -2.58
C LYS A 115 21.93 9.94 -1.46
N ASN A 116 22.10 8.62 -1.28
CA ASN A 116 22.96 8.09 -0.22
C ASN A 116 23.95 7.09 -0.84
N ASN A 117 25.18 7.54 -1.07
CA ASN A 117 26.30 6.68 -1.46
C ASN A 117 26.75 5.84 -0.25
N ALA A 118 26.07 4.74 0.02
CA ALA A 118 26.60 3.62 0.79
C ALA A 118 25.62 2.45 0.67
N ASP A 119 26.05 1.39 0.00
CA ASP A 119 25.96 0.00 0.46
C ASP A 119 26.11 -0.93 -0.75
N GLU A 120 27.18 -1.71 -0.68
CA GLU A 120 27.70 -2.58 -1.73
C GLU A 120 26.70 -3.72 -2.04
N ALA A 121 26.58 -4.08 -3.32
CA ALA A 121 25.55 -5.02 -3.77
C ALA A 121 25.87 -6.47 -3.33
N PRO A 122 24.90 -7.25 -2.82
CA PRO A 122 25.10 -8.68 -2.66
C PRO A 122 25.23 -9.34 -4.04
N ARG A 123 26.36 -10.03 -4.27
CA ARG A 123 26.60 -10.86 -5.45
C ARG A 123 25.76 -12.13 -5.33
N ILE A 124 24.79 -12.33 -6.22
CA ILE A 124 24.20 -13.65 -6.41
C ILE A 124 25.21 -14.45 -7.23
N LEU A 125 25.95 -15.33 -6.56
CA LEU A 125 26.70 -16.38 -7.23
C LEU A 125 25.69 -17.43 -7.70
N ILE A 126 25.41 -17.44 -9.00
CA ILE A 126 24.77 -18.60 -9.62
C ILE A 126 25.90 -19.60 -9.86
N THR A 127 26.05 -20.56 -8.96
CA THR A 127 26.85 -21.76 -9.23
C THR A 127 26.02 -22.69 -10.11
N GLY A 128 26.42 -22.81 -11.37
CA GLY A 128 25.94 -23.79 -12.34
C GLY A 128 27.08 -24.11 -13.29
#